data_AF-A0A4V3BVY9-F1
#
_entry.id   AF-A0A4V3BVY9-F1
#
_cell.length_a   1.000
_cell.length_b   1.000
_cell.length_c   1.000
_cell.angle_alpha   90.00
_cell.angle_beta   90.00
_cell.angle_gamma   90.00
#
_symmetry.space_group_name_H-M   'P 1'
#
loop_
_entity.id
_entity.type
_entity.pdbx_description
1 polymer ?
#
loop_
_entity_poly.entity_id
_entity_poly.type
_entity_poly.pdbx_seq_one_letter_code
_entity_poly.pdbx_strand_id
1 'polypeptide(L)'
;MSSAQRGVSLLFIANALVFATIVTRYPEFKDRFDPTVLTFGFMIACGPIGSLMGSVAAGRLVNRLGAVREKERLQKERTHYLNALSTLEANGDVDGAARLRAKLDDVDHAIENVDYRAANIRAGYVYVISNIGAFGPDVVKIGLTRRLDPMDRVIEPGDASVPFRFDVHALFFADAAVAIEGMLHQHFADRRLNKVNLRREYFRATPEQVLEALREHNVEVLEYAVEPAAVEYRSSLTAAT
;
A
#
# COMPACT_ATOMS: atom_id res chain seq x y z
N MET A 1 11.38 -24.19 15.21
CA MET A 1 10.22 -23.27 15.22
C MET A 1 10.70 -21.86 15.50
N SER A 2 10.25 -20.86 14.74
CA SER A 2 10.58 -19.44 14.98
C SER A 2 9.95 -18.94 16.30
N SER A 3 10.46 -17.84 16.85
CA SER A 3 9.86 -17.21 18.05
C SER A 3 8.39 -16.84 17.83
N ALA A 4 8.01 -16.45 16.61
CA ALA A 4 6.62 -16.20 16.24
C ALA A 4 5.76 -17.48 16.28
N GLN A 5 6.24 -18.59 15.72
CA GLN A 5 5.53 -19.88 15.74
C GLN A 5 5.31 -20.37 17.17
N ARG A 6 6.31 -20.21 18.06
CA ARG A 6 6.18 -20.57 19.49
C ARG A 6 5.09 -19.75 20.20
N GLY A 7 5.05 -18.44 19.95
CA GLY A 7 4.02 -17.56 20.52
C GLY A 7 2.60 -17.93 20.08
N VAL A 8 2.41 -18.22 18.78
CA VAL A 8 1.12 -18.64 18.24
C VAL A 8 0.67 -19.98 18.84
N SER A 9 1.55 -20.98 18.91
CA SER A 9 1.23 -22.25 19.54
C SER A 9 0.82 -22.11 21.01
N LEU A 10 1.51 -21.25 21.76
CA LEU A 10 1.19 -20.99 23.17
C LEU A 10 -0.20 -20.38 23.34
N LEU A 11 -0.59 -19.45 22.45
CA LEU A 11 -1.91 -18.83 22.43
C LEU A 11 -3.03 -19.87 22.18
N PHE A 12 -2.85 -20.77 21.21
CA PHE A 12 -3.82 -21.82 20.93
C PHE A 12 -3.98 -22.79 22.10
N ILE A 13 -2.88 -23.17 22.75
CA ILE A 13 -2.90 -24.04 23.94
C ILE A 13 -3.64 -23.36 25.09
N ALA A 14 -3.32 -22.09 25.37
CA ALA A 14 -3.98 -21.32 26.43
C ALA A 14 -5.49 -21.19 26.18
N ASN A 15 -5.90 -20.85 24.96
CA ASN A 15 -7.31 -20.77 24.60
C ASN A 15 -8.03 -22.13 24.75
N ALA A 16 -7.39 -23.22 24.29
CA ALA A 16 -7.95 -24.56 24.42
C ALA A 16 -8.16 -24.96 25.90
N LEU A 17 -7.21 -24.63 26.77
CA LEU A 17 -7.32 -24.88 28.22
C LEU A 17 -8.45 -24.07 28.86
N VAL A 18 -8.64 -22.81 28.45
CA VAL A 18 -9.76 -21.97 28.90
C VAL A 18 -11.10 -22.59 28.51
N PHE A 19 -11.27 -22.99 27.24
CA PHE A 19 -12.50 -23.63 26.79
C PHE A 19 -12.75 -25.00 27.48
N ALA A 20 -11.71 -25.83 27.63
CA ALA A 20 -11.81 -27.10 28.33
C ALA A 20 -12.27 -26.90 29.79
N THR A 21 -11.78 -25.84 30.45
CA THR A 21 -12.17 -25.51 31.83
C THR A 21 -13.63 -25.01 31.90
N ILE A 22 -14.05 -24.17 30.95
CA ILE A 22 -15.43 -23.65 30.91
C ILE A 22 -16.45 -24.76 30.64
N VAL A 23 -16.15 -25.65 29.68
CA VAL A 23 -17.06 -26.75 29.30
C VAL A 23 -17.22 -27.77 30.43
N THR A 24 -16.12 -28.13 31.10
CA THR A 24 -16.15 -29.11 32.20
C THR A 24 -16.89 -28.60 33.44
N ARG A 25 -16.91 -27.29 33.67
CA ARG A 25 -17.65 -26.65 34.78
C ARG A 25 -19.08 -26.22 34.42
N TYR A 26 -19.55 -26.52 33.22
CA TYR A 26 -20.90 -26.17 32.79
C TYR A 26 -22.01 -26.69 33.74
N PRO A 27 -21.96 -27.95 34.24
CA PRO A 27 -23.01 -28.45 35.15
C PRO A 27 -23.12 -27.62 36.44
N GLU A 28 -21.98 -27.33 37.09
CA GLU A 28 -21.94 -26.52 38.32
C GLU A 28 -22.45 -25.09 38.09
N PHE A 29 -22.12 -24.50 36.93
CA PHE A 29 -22.59 -23.17 36.56
C PHE A 29 -24.11 -23.16 36.30
N LYS A 30 -24.62 -24.20 35.63
CA LYS A 30 -26.04 -24.36 35.37
C LYS A 30 -26.83 -24.50 36.67
N ASP A 31 -26.36 -25.31 37.59
CA ASP A 31 -27.02 -25.55 38.88
C ASP A 31 -27.03 -24.30 39.77
N ARG A 32 -26.02 -23.44 39.66
CA ARG A 32 -25.87 -22.22 40.48
C ARG A 32 -26.69 -21.03 39.96
N PHE A 33 -26.82 -20.88 38.64
CA PHE A 33 -27.35 -19.66 38.01
C PHE A 33 -28.60 -19.89 37.13
N ASP A 34 -29.00 -21.15 36.92
CA ASP A 34 -30.08 -21.59 36.03
C ASP A 34 -30.19 -20.81 34.70
N PRO A 35 -29.08 -20.61 33.96
CA PRO A 35 -29.12 -19.89 32.71
C PRO A 35 -29.82 -20.72 31.63
N THR A 36 -30.60 -20.06 30.78
CA THR A 36 -31.10 -20.71 29.57
C THR A 36 -29.93 -21.16 28.68
N VAL A 37 -30.13 -22.24 27.90
CA VAL A 37 -29.14 -22.74 26.93
C VAL A 37 -28.70 -21.63 25.96
N LEU A 38 -29.63 -20.74 25.60
CA LEU A 38 -29.37 -19.58 24.75
C LEU A 38 -28.38 -18.59 25.41
N THR A 39 -28.59 -18.24 26.67
CA THR A 39 -27.73 -17.30 27.42
C THR A 39 -26.30 -17.82 27.55
N PHE A 40 -26.13 -19.12 27.82
CA PHE A 40 -24.81 -19.73 27.90
C PHE A 40 -24.12 -19.78 26.53
N GLY A 41 -24.86 -20.10 25.47
CA GLY A 41 -24.35 -20.08 24.09
C GLY A 41 -23.86 -18.68 23.67
N PHE A 42 -24.60 -17.63 24.02
CA PHE A 42 -24.16 -16.25 23.78
C PHE A 42 -22.87 -15.90 24.55
N MET A 43 -22.75 -16.30 25.81
CA MET A 43 -21.56 -16.04 26.63
C MET A 43 -20.30 -16.66 26.02
N ILE A 44 -20.39 -17.88 25.48
CA ILE A 44 -19.29 -18.55 24.77
C ILE A 44 -18.99 -17.84 23.44
N ALA A 45 -20.02 -17.45 22.69
CA ALA A 45 -19.88 -16.79 21.40
C ALA A 45 -19.23 -15.40 21.49
N CYS A 46 -19.36 -14.70 22.63
CA CYS A 46 -18.71 -13.41 22.88
C CYS A 46 -17.17 -13.45 22.73
N GLY A 47 -16.52 -14.57 23.07
CA GLY A 47 -15.06 -14.69 22.97
C GLY A 47 -14.54 -14.58 21.53
N PRO A 48 -14.96 -15.47 20.61
CA PRO A 48 -14.58 -15.41 19.19
C PRO A 48 -15.05 -14.14 18.47
N ILE A 49 -16.23 -13.62 18.79
CA ILE A 49 -16.73 -12.37 18.17
C ILE A 49 -15.89 -11.18 18.65
N GLY A 50 -15.56 -11.12 19.94
CA GLY A 50 -14.69 -10.09 20.51
C GLY A 50 -13.28 -10.13 19.92
N SER A 51 -12.72 -11.32 19.68
CA SER A 51 -11.39 -11.45 19.06
C SER A 51 -11.39 -11.04 17.59
N LEU A 52 -12.46 -11.34 16.83
CA LEU A 52 -12.65 -10.85 15.46
C LEU A 52 -12.72 -9.32 15.42
N MET A 53 -13.52 -8.70 16.28
CA MET A 53 -13.60 -7.22 16.36
C MET A 53 -12.27 -6.60 16.81
N GLY A 54 -11.60 -7.21 17.78
CA GLY A 54 -10.28 -6.79 18.25
C GLY A 54 -9.21 -6.90 17.18
N SER A 55 -9.28 -7.88 16.28
CA SER A 55 -8.28 -8.09 15.21
C SER A 55 -8.21 -6.92 14.22
N VAL A 56 -9.35 -6.28 13.91
CA VAL A 56 -9.41 -5.10 13.06
C VAL A 56 -8.74 -3.90 13.73
N ALA A 57 -8.95 -3.73 15.03
CA ALA A 57 -8.29 -2.69 15.82
C ALA A 57 -6.78 -2.96 15.97
N ALA A 58 -6.39 -4.22 16.16
CA ALA A 58 -5.00 -4.64 16.24
C ALA A 58 -4.24 -4.37 14.93
N GLY A 59 -4.85 -4.63 13.76
CA GLY A 59 -4.24 -4.31 12.47
C GLY A 59 -3.97 -2.81 12.30
N ARG A 60 -4.92 -1.95 12.71
CA ARG A 60 -4.74 -0.49 12.72
C ARG A 60 -3.64 -0.06 13.69
N LEU A 61 -3.57 -0.69 14.86
CA LEU A 61 -2.55 -0.41 15.87
C LEU A 61 -1.15 -0.80 15.38
N VAL A 62 -0.99 -1.97 14.76
CA VAL A 62 0.29 -2.43 14.20
C VAL A 62 0.79 -1.49 13.12
N ASN A 63 -0.08 -1.05 12.21
CA ASN A 63 0.30 -0.09 11.17
C ASN A 63 0.73 1.26 11.76
N ARG A 64 0.01 1.75 12.78
CA ARG A 64 0.39 2.98 13.50
C ARG A 64 1.74 2.83 14.21
N LEU A 65 1.96 1.72 14.91
CA LEU A 65 3.22 1.44 15.59
C LEU A 65 4.39 1.30 14.60
N GLY A 66 4.15 0.74 13.42
CA GLY A 66 5.13 0.67 12.33
C GLY A 66 5.55 2.06 11.85
N ALA A 67 4.60 2.94 11.58
CA ALA A 67 4.87 4.32 11.17
C ALA A 67 5.63 5.11 12.25
N VAL A 68 5.26 4.95 13.52
CA VAL A 68 5.97 5.59 14.66
C VAL A 68 7.43 5.13 14.72
N ARG A 69 7.68 3.82 14.59
CA ARG A 69 9.05 3.27 14.60
C ARG A 69 9.90 3.76 13.43
N GLU A 70 9.30 3.84 12.24
CA GLU A 70 9.99 4.35 11.06
C GLU A 70 10.36 5.83 11.23
N LYS A 71 9.43 6.62 11.77
CA LYS A 71 9.68 8.02 12.12
C LYS A 71 10.80 8.16 13.16
N GLU A 72 10.79 7.37 14.23
CA GLU A 72 11.85 7.38 15.24
C GLU A 72 13.22 7.04 14.64
N ARG A 73 13.27 6.10 13.68
CA ARG A 73 14.50 5.75 12.96
C ARG A 73 15.03 6.93 12.16
N LEU A 74 14.18 7.57 11.36
CA LEU A 74 14.53 8.75 10.57
C LEU A 74 14.93 9.94 11.44
N GLN A 75 14.26 10.16 12.58
CA GLN A 75 14.62 11.23 13.54
C GLN A 75 16.02 11.03 14.16
N LYS A 76 16.39 9.78 14.45
CA LYS A 76 17.75 9.45 14.91
C LYS A 76 18.79 9.73 13.83
N GLU A 77 18.49 9.34 12.59
CA GLU A 77 19.36 9.60 11.44
C GLU A 77 19.54 11.11 11.21
N ARG A 78 18.44 11.87 11.24
CA ARG A 78 18.44 13.34 11.17
C ARG A 78 19.35 13.96 12.24
N THR A 79 19.23 13.49 13.48
CA THR A 79 20.06 14.00 14.60
C THR A 79 21.54 13.72 14.36
N HIS A 80 21.87 12.55 13.81
CA HIS A 80 23.24 12.23 13.41
C HIS A 80 23.79 13.17 12.34
N TYR A 81 23.00 13.46 11.30
CA TYR A 81 23.42 14.40 10.25
C TYR A 81 23.58 15.83 10.78
N LEU A 82 22.70 16.29 11.69
CA LEU A 82 22.84 17.62 12.30
C LEU A 82 24.13 17.75 13.12
N ASN A 83 24.48 16.73 13.90
CA ASN A 83 25.71 16.72 14.68
C ASN A 83 26.95 16.72 13.77
N ALA A 84 26.92 15.93 12.70
CA ALA A 84 28.00 15.89 11.71
C ALA A 84 28.10 17.21 10.93
N LEU A 85 26.98 17.83 10.58
CA LEU A 85 26.93 19.13 9.92
C LEU A 85 27.57 20.22 10.79
N SER A 86 27.19 20.27 12.06
CA SER A 86 27.76 21.21 13.03
C SER A 86 29.29 21.07 13.14
N THR A 87 29.80 19.84 13.08
CA THR A 87 31.24 19.57 13.11
C THR A 87 31.93 20.05 11.82
N LEU A 88 31.33 19.81 10.66
CA LEU A 88 31.88 20.26 9.37
C LEU A 88 31.88 21.79 9.24
N GLU A 89 30.83 22.45 9.70
CA GLU A 89 30.73 23.91 9.76
C GLU A 89 31.78 24.50 10.70
N ALA A 90 31.99 23.91 11.88
CA ALA A 90 33.03 24.33 12.82
C ALA A 90 34.45 24.17 12.25
N ASN A 91 34.66 23.17 11.40
CA ASN A 91 35.94 22.90 10.73
C ASN A 91 36.11 23.71 9.42
N GLY A 92 35.10 24.49 9.00
CA GLY A 92 35.13 25.29 7.78
C GLY A 92 35.01 24.51 6.47
N ASP A 93 34.57 23.24 6.51
CA ASP A 93 34.34 22.41 5.31
C ASP A 93 32.97 22.73 4.70
N VAL A 94 32.94 23.77 3.86
CA VAL A 94 31.73 24.28 3.22
C VAL A 94 31.12 23.26 2.25
N ASP A 95 31.95 22.54 1.49
CA ASP A 95 31.50 21.55 0.51
C ASP A 95 30.93 20.29 1.19
N GLY A 96 31.58 19.83 2.27
CA GLY A 96 31.07 18.76 3.12
C GLY A 96 29.72 19.13 3.75
N ALA A 97 29.62 20.34 4.29
CA ALA A 97 28.38 20.85 4.87
C ALA A 97 27.25 20.95 3.83
N ALA A 98 27.53 21.40 2.60
CA ALA A 98 26.54 21.48 1.53
C ALA A 98 25.97 20.10 1.16
N ARG A 99 26.83 19.08 1.00
CA ARG A 99 26.37 17.70 0.72
C ARG A 99 25.50 17.15 1.84
N LEU A 100 25.86 17.42 3.10
CA LEU A 100 25.12 16.92 4.25
C LEU A 100 23.77 17.63 4.45
N ARG A 101 23.67 18.92 4.09
CA ARG A 101 22.40 19.65 4.05
C ARG A 101 21.42 19.05 3.03
N ALA A 102 21.89 18.68 1.83
CA ALA A 102 21.06 17.99 0.85
C ALA A 102 20.54 16.64 1.39
N LYS A 103 21.40 15.88 2.08
CA LYS A 103 21.00 14.62 2.73
C LYS A 103 19.98 14.82 3.86
N LEU A 104 20.10 15.92 4.60
CA LEU A 104 19.15 16.32 5.64
C LEU A 104 17.77 16.65 5.06
N ASP A 105 17.74 17.34 3.93
CA ASP A 105 16.51 17.68 3.21
C ASP A 105 15.76 16.41 2.76
N ASP A 106 16.48 15.42 2.20
CA ASP A 106 15.90 14.11 1.85
C ASP A 106 15.26 13.42 3.06
N VAL A 107 15.94 13.44 4.22
CA VAL A 107 15.45 12.82 5.46
C VAL A 107 14.26 13.58 6.03
N ASP A 108 14.27 14.91 5.96
CA ASP A 108 13.17 15.75 6.43
C ASP A 108 11.92 15.52 5.58
N HIS A 109 12.07 15.45 4.26
CA HIS A 109 10.99 15.03 3.36
C HIS A 109 10.50 13.60 3.62
N ALA A 110 11.38 12.67 3.97
CA ALA A 110 10.97 11.32 4.33
C ALA A 110 10.14 11.29 5.62
N ILE A 111 10.51 12.08 6.64
CA ILE A 111 9.76 12.22 7.89
C ILE A 111 8.36 12.81 7.64
N GLU A 112 8.28 13.89 6.87
CA GLU A 112 7.02 14.52 6.50
C GLU A 112 6.10 13.55 5.74
N ASN A 113 6.67 12.79 4.80
CA ASN A 113 5.93 11.77 4.06
C ASN A 113 5.36 10.66 4.96
N VAL A 114 6.09 10.24 6.00
CA VAL A 114 5.60 9.24 6.96
C VAL A 114 4.39 9.79 7.74
N ASP A 115 4.49 11.02 8.25
CA ASP A 115 3.39 11.68 8.96
C ASP A 115 2.17 11.89 8.06
N TYR A 116 2.41 12.37 6.85
CA TYR A 116 1.37 12.61 5.87
C TYR A 116 0.66 11.31 5.45
N ARG A 117 1.38 10.20 5.19
CA ARG A 117 0.77 8.89 4.88
C ARG A 117 0.02 8.29 6.05
N ALA A 118 0.52 8.49 7.27
CA ALA A 118 -0.14 8.02 8.49
C ALA A 118 -1.45 8.79 8.77
N ALA A 119 -1.47 10.09 8.46
CA ALA A 119 -2.63 10.95 8.61
C ALA A 119 -3.64 10.78 7.45
N ASN A 120 -3.16 10.65 6.21
CA ASN A 120 -3.95 10.63 4.98
C ASN A 120 -3.87 9.28 4.27
N ILE A 121 -4.60 8.28 4.80
CA ILE A 121 -4.70 6.92 4.22
C ILE A 121 -5.21 6.93 2.75
N ARG A 122 -5.84 8.03 2.32
CA ARG A 122 -6.42 8.21 0.98
C ARG A 122 -5.42 8.72 -0.06
N ALA A 123 -4.27 9.23 0.36
CA ALA A 123 -3.31 9.87 -0.52
C ALA A 123 -2.29 8.90 -1.12
N GLY A 124 -1.72 9.27 -2.25
CA GLY A 124 -0.72 8.49 -2.96
C GLY A 124 -0.52 8.96 -4.40
N TYR A 125 0.19 8.17 -5.19
CA TYR A 125 0.35 8.39 -6.61
C TYR A 125 -0.63 7.53 -7.39
N VAL A 126 -1.36 8.13 -8.31
CA VAL A 126 -2.16 7.40 -9.32
C VAL A 126 -1.31 7.27 -10.57
N TYR A 127 -1.34 6.09 -11.18
CA TYR A 127 -0.62 5.83 -12.42
C TYR A 127 -1.49 5.19 -13.47
N VAL A 128 -1.21 5.54 -14.73
CA VAL A 128 -1.81 4.96 -15.93
C VAL A 128 -0.67 4.52 -16.81
N ILE A 129 -0.62 3.22 -17.12
CA ILE A 129 0.45 2.62 -17.91
C ILE A 129 -0.13 1.72 -19.00
N SER A 130 0.57 1.59 -20.13
CA SER A 130 0.19 0.66 -21.20
C SER A 130 1.41 -0.13 -21.69
N ASN A 131 1.15 -1.23 -22.37
CA ASN A 131 2.18 -1.98 -23.05
C ASN A 131 1.59 -2.52 -24.35
N ILE A 132 1.75 -1.72 -25.40
CA ILE A 132 1.11 -2.01 -26.68
C ILE A 132 1.66 -3.27 -27.34
N GLY A 133 2.91 -3.63 -27.07
CA GLY A 133 3.53 -4.83 -27.62
C GLY A 133 3.05 -6.13 -26.96
N ALA A 134 2.61 -6.07 -25.69
CA ALA A 134 2.09 -7.22 -24.96
C ALA A 134 0.56 -7.33 -25.02
N PHE A 135 -0.15 -6.20 -24.94
CA PHE A 135 -1.61 -6.18 -24.75
C PHE A 135 -2.39 -5.49 -25.87
N GLY A 136 -1.72 -4.83 -26.81
CA GLY A 136 -2.35 -4.02 -27.85
C GLY A 136 -2.58 -2.56 -27.44
N PRO A 137 -3.03 -1.72 -28.38
CA PRO A 137 -3.17 -0.26 -28.19
C PRO A 137 -4.37 0.12 -27.30
N ASP A 138 -5.33 -0.78 -27.12
CA ASP A 138 -6.59 -0.55 -26.42
C ASP A 138 -6.58 -1.09 -24.98
N VAL A 139 -5.40 -1.29 -24.38
CA VAL A 139 -5.29 -1.82 -23.02
C VAL A 139 -4.41 -0.95 -22.15
N VAL A 140 -4.99 -0.51 -21.04
CA VAL A 140 -4.31 0.24 -19.98
C VAL A 140 -4.40 -0.50 -18.65
N LYS A 141 -3.39 -0.30 -17.83
CA LYS A 141 -3.42 -0.59 -16.40
C LYS A 141 -3.53 0.72 -15.63
N ILE A 142 -4.53 0.77 -14.75
CA ILE A 142 -4.77 1.90 -13.86
C ILE A 142 -4.56 1.40 -12.43
N GLY A 143 -3.72 2.10 -11.67
CA GLY A 143 -3.47 1.71 -10.28
C GLY A 143 -3.00 2.89 -9.43
N LEU A 144 -2.74 2.59 -8.16
CA LEU A 144 -2.15 3.53 -7.23
C LEU A 144 -0.93 2.92 -6.53
N THR A 145 -0.01 3.80 -6.13
CA THR A 145 1.14 3.43 -5.30
C THR A 145 1.31 4.42 -4.17
N ARG A 146 1.82 3.91 -3.05
CA ARG A 146 2.21 4.71 -1.88
C ARG A 146 3.69 4.54 -1.58
N ARG A 147 4.47 4.07 -2.54
CA ARG A 147 5.93 3.95 -2.42
C ARG A 147 6.56 5.33 -2.35
N LEU A 148 7.76 5.41 -1.77
CA LEU A 148 8.53 6.66 -1.74
C LEU A 148 8.90 7.07 -3.16
N ASP A 149 9.51 6.14 -3.90
CA ASP A 149 9.66 6.25 -5.34
C ASP A 149 8.47 5.56 -6.04
N PRO A 150 7.60 6.32 -6.73
CA PRO A 150 6.47 5.73 -7.43
C PRO A 150 6.86 4.89 -8.64
N MET A 151 8.00 5.18 -9.30
CA MET A 151 8.45 4.42 -10.48
C MET A 151 8.88 3.00 -10.12
N ASP A 152 9.34 2.76 -8.90
CA ASP A 152 9.60 1.41 -8.38
C ASP A 152 8.37 0.49 -8.47
N ARG A 153 7.15 1.04 -8.44
CA ARG A 153 5.92 0.24 -8.61
C ARG A 153 5.68 -0.15 -10.07
N VAL A 154 6.02 0.74 -10.99
CA VAL A 154 5.86 0.50 -12.44
C VAL A 154 6.89 -0.52 -12.92
N ILE A 155 8.12 -0.43 -12.42
CA ILE A 155 9.27 -1.27 -12.80
C ILE A 155 9.31 -2.62 -12.04
N GLU A 156 8.47 -2.80 -11.00
CA GLU A 156 8.42 -4.02 -10.18
C GLU A 156 8.27 -5.32 -11.02
N PRO A 157 8.58 -6.52 -10.48
CA PRO A 157 8.68 -7.79 -11.22
C PRO A 157 7.47 -8.19 -12.10
N GLY A 158 6.32 -7.54 -11.95
CA GLY A 158 5.21 -7.68 -12.89
C GLY A 158 5.53 -7.18 -14.31
N ASP A 159 6.43 -6.19 -14.44
CA ASP A 159 6.99 -5.72 -15.71
C ASP A 159 7.88 -6.81 -16.35
N ALA A 160 8.63 -7.57 -15.54
CA ALA A 160 9.44 -8.70 -16.03
C ALA A 160 8.60 -9.89 -16.56
N SER A 161 7.28 -9.88 -16.38
CA SER A 161 6.38 -10.93 -16.85
C SER A 161 5.81 -10.67 -18.26
N VAL A 162 6.16 -9.54 -18.88
CA VAL A 162 5.72 -9.13 -20.23
C VAL A 162 6.94 -8.88 -21.14
N PRO A 163 6.80 -9.04 -22.47
CA PRO A 163 7.94 -8.99 -23.40
C PRO A 163 8.56 -7.60 -23.62
N PHE A 164 7.86 -6.53 -23.24
CA PHE A 164 8.32 -5.14 -23.39
C PHE A 164 8.04 -4.39 -22.10
N ARG A 165 8.75 -3.30 -21.84
CA ARG A 165 8.45 -2.42 -20.69
C ARG A 165 7.12 -1.69 -20.85
N PHE A 166 6.50 -1.33 -19.73
CA PHE A 166 5.36 -0.43 -19.72
C PHE A 166 5.75 1.02 -20.08
N ASP A 167 4.92 1.65 -20.90
CA ASP A 167 4.90 3.11 -21.12
C ASP A 167 4.07 3.78 -20.02
N VAL A 168 4.56 4.90 -19.50
CA VAL A 168 3.86 5.70 -18.48
C VAL A 168 3.11 6.84 -19.16
N HIS A 169 1.78 6.80 -19.06
CA HIS A 169 0.91 7.86 -19.58
C HIS A 169 0.66 8.95 -18.54
N ALA A 170 0.51 8.54 -17.28
CA ALA A 170 0.37 9.46 -16.17
C ALA A 170 0.99 8.88 -14.92
N LEU A 171 1.63 9.73 -14.14
CA LEU A 171 2.06 9.43 -12.79
C LEU A 171 2.01 10.71 -11.97
N PHE A 172 0.95 10.87 -11.17
CA PHE A 172 0.72 12.10 -10.44
C PHE A 172 0.30 11.82 -9.00
N PHE A 173 0.70 12.72 -8.12
CA PHE A 173 0.31 12.68 -6.72
C PHE A 173 -1.10 13.24 -6.53
N ALA A 174 -1.87 12.63 -5.63
CA ALA A 174 -3.17 13.15 -5.21
C ALA A 174 -3.47 12.85 -3.74
N ASP A 175 -4.02 13.84 -3.01
CA ASP A 175 -4.50 13.67 -1.63
C ASP A 175 -5.63 12.62 -1.54
N ALA A 176 -6.42 12.50 -2.61
CA ALA A 176 -7.54 11.58 -2.73
C ALA A 176 -7.27 10.47 -3.77
N ALA A 177 -6.03 9.99 -3.89
CA ALA A 177 -5.63 8.96 -4.84
C ALA A 177 -6.52 7.71 -4.82
N VAL A 178 -6.94 7.24 -3.64
CA VAL A 178 -7.87 6.09 -3.51
C VAL A 178 -9.24 6.39 -4.13
N ALA A 179 -9.73 7.63 -4.02
CA ALA A 179 -11.01 8.02 -4.61
C ALA A 179 -10.91 8.14 -6.13
N ILE A 180 -9.81 8.71 -6.63
CA ILE A 180 -9.55 8.86 -8.07
C ILE A 180 -9.40 7.48 -8.74
N GLU A 181 -8.61 6.58 -8.14
CA GLU A 181 -8.43 5.22 -8.65
C GLU A 181 -9.75 4.43 -8.64
N GLY A 182 -10.50 4.49 -7.53
CA GLY A 182 -11.82 3.87 -7.45
C GLY A 182 -12.82 4.43 -8.47
N MET A 183 -12.80 5.75 -8.69
CA MET A 183 -13.61 6.41 -9.72
C MET A 183 -13.27 5.88 -11.12
N LEU A 184 -11.99 5.82 -11.48
CA LEU A 184 -11.57 5.30 -12.79
C LEU A 184 -11.93 3.83 -12.96
N HIS A 185 -11.74 3.01 -11.91
CA HIS A 185 -12.11 1.59 -11.94
C HIS A 185 -13.61 1.38 -12.11
N GLN A 186 -14.42 2.26 -11.50
CA GLN A 186 -15.87 2.25 -11.67
C GLN A 186 -16.27 2.70 -13.08
N HIS A 187 -15.64 3.76 -13.60
CA HIS A 187 -15.88 4.29 -14.94
C HIS A 187 -15.60 3.23 -16.02
N PHE A 188 -14.55 2.43 -15.85
CA PHE A 188 -14.16 1.37 -16.80
C PHE A 188 -14.56 -0.06 -16.38
N ALA A 189 -15.48 -0.21 -15.41
CA ALA A 189 -15.79 -1.50 -14.82
C ALA A 189 -16.32 -2.54 -15.83
N ASP A 190 -17.10 -2.10 -16.81
CA ASP A 190 -17.66 -2.91 -17.89
C ASP A 190 -16.58 -3.40 -18.89
N ARG A 191 -15.47 -2.66 -18.99
CA ARG A 191 -14.34 -2.90 -19.90
C ARG A 191 -13.18 -3.67 -19.26
N ARG A 192 -13.37 -4.18 -18.04
CA ARG A 192 -12.33 -4.90 -17.30
C ARG A 192 -11.91 -6.18 -18.01
N LEU A 193 -10.60 -6.38 -18.20
CA LEU A 193 -10.06 -7.60 -18.84
C LEU A 193 -10.23 -8.83 -17.95
N ASN A 194 -9.86 -8.70 -16.67
CA ASN A 194 -10.04 -9.79 -15.71
C ASN A 194 -11.31 -9.57 -14.87
N LYS A 195 -12.34 -10.35 -15.20
CA LYS A 195 -13.65 -10.34 -14.54
C LYS A 195 -13.73 -11.26 -13.31
N VAL A 196 -12.72 -12.11 -13.10
CA VAL A 196 -12.68 -13.07 -11.98
C VAL A 196 -11.80 -12.54 -10.85
N ASN A 197 -10.56 -12.15 -11.17
CA ASN A 197 -9.63 -11.55 -10.23
C ASN A 197 -9.62 -10.04 -10.38
N LEU A 198 -10.45 -9.38 -9.55
CA LEU A 198 -10.58 -7.94 -9.57
C LEU A 198 -9.33 -7.19 -9.06
N ARG A 199 -8.30 -7.87 -8.57
CA ARG A 199 -7.01 -7.22 -8.25
C ARG A 199 -6.12 -7.03 -9.47
N ARG A 200 -6.48 -7.60 -10.62
CA ARG A 200 -5.78 -7.40 -11.90
C ARG A 200 -6.44 -6.25 -12.65
N GLU A 201 -5.96 -5.04 -12.43
CA GLU A 201 -6.61 -3.77 -12.84
C GLU A 201 -6.24 -3.38 -14.29
N TYR A 202 -6.50 -4.28 -15.22
CA TYR A 202 -6.36 -4.01 -16.65
C TYR A 202 -7.74 -3.80 -17.28
N PHE A 203 -7.83 -2.80 -18.15
CA PHE A 203 -9.07 -2.34 -18.75
C PHE A 203 -8.90 -2.17 -20.26
N ARG A 204 -9.93 -2.51 -21.03
CA ARG A 204 -10.02 -2.18 -22.46
C ARG A 204 -10.36 -0.70 -22.62
N ALA A 205 -9.35 0.14 -22.59
CA ALA A 205 -9.46 1.58 -22.77
C ALA A 205 -8.13 2.11 -23.32
N THR A 206 -8.20 3.24 -24.02
CA THR A 206 -7.00 3.96 -24.50
C THR A 206 -6.57 5.03 -23.49
N PRO A 207 -5.31 5.48 -23.49
CA PRO A 207 -4.85 6.58 -22.64
C PRO A 207 -5.69 7.85 -22.79
N GLU A 208 -6.13 8.16 -24.01
CA GLU A 208 -7.02 9.30 -24.30
C GLU A 208 -8.33 9.20 -23.51
N GLN A 209 -8.95 8.01 -23.49
CA GLN A 209 -10.20 7.79 -22.76
C GLN A 209 -10.01 7.94 -21.24
N VAL A 210 -8.85 7.52 -20.71
CA VAL A 210 -8.55 7.71 -19.29
C VAL A 210 -8.33 9.19 -18.97
N LEU A 211 -7.66 9.94 -19.84
CA LEU A 211 -7.49 11.38 -19.69
C LEU A 211 -8.83 12.12 -19.76
N GLU A 212 -9.73 11.72 -20.66
CA GLU A 212 -11.09 12.25 -20.75
C GLU A 212 -11.88 12.01 -19.46
N ALA A 213 -11.88 10.77 -18.94
CA ALA A 213 -12.52 10.45 -17.67
C ALA A 213 -11.95 11.27 -16.50
N LEU A 214 -10.62 11.46 -16.43
CA LEU A 214 -10.00 12.32 -15.41
C LEU A 214 -10.48 13.77 -15.50
N ARG A 215 -10.62 14.31 -16.72
CA ARG A 215 -11.14 15.67 -16.96
C ARG A 215 -12.62 15.80 -16.60
N GLU A 216 -13.46 14.85 -16.99
CA GLU A 216 -14.89 14.82 -16.65
C GLU A 216 -15.13 14.88 -15.14
N HIS A 217 -14.22 14.26 -14.38
CA HIS A 217 -14.26 14.22 -12.93
C HIS A 217 -13.46 15.35 -12.25
N ASN A 218 -13.04 16.38 -13.00
CA ASN A 218 -12.28 17.54 -12.52
C ASN A 218 -10.98 17.17 -11.76
N VAL A 219 -10.30 16.12 -12.21
CA VAL A 219 -8.98 15.75 -11.70
C VAL A 219 -7.92 16.50 -12.49
N GLU A 220 -7.20 17.41 -11.83
CA GLU A 220 -6.12 18.16 -12.44
C GLU A 220 -4.86 17.28 -12.55
N VAL A 221 -4.37 17.10 -13.78
CA VAL A 221 -3.16 16.33 -14.08
C VAL A 221 -2.21 17.21 -14.86
N LEU A 222 -1.06 17.53 -14.27
CA LEU A 222 -0.07 18.45 -14.86
C LEU A 222 0.63 17.85 -16.09
N GLU A 223 0.95 16.55 -16.04
CA GLU A 223 1.65 15.85 -17.10
C GLU A 223 0.91 14.56 -17.47
N TYR A 224 0.45 14.48 -18.72
CA TYR A 224 -0.17 13.30 -19.28
C TYR A 224 0.33 13.06 -20.71
N ALA A 225 1.00 11.93 -20.94
CA ALA A 225 1.42 11.48 -22.25
C ALA A 225 0.34 10.58 -22.86
N VAL A 226 -0.33 11.07 -23.89
CA VAL A 226 -1.37 10.31 -24.57
C VAL A 226 -0.75 9.19 -25.41
N GLU A 227 0.23 9.53 -26.24
CA GLU A 227 0.90 8.59 -27.14
C GLU A 227 1.98 7.78 -26.39
N PRO A 228 1.94 6.43 -26.45
CA PRO A 228 2.99 5.60 -25.87
C PRO A 228 4.29 5.72 -26.67
N ALA A 229 5.43 5.76 -25.97
CA ALA A 229 6.74 5.82 -26.61
C ALA A 229 7.10 4.47 -27.24
N ALA A 230 6.77 3.36 -26.55
CA ALA A 230 6.86 1.98 -27.02
C ALA A 230 8.19 1.65 -27.72
N VAL A 231 9.29 2.18 -27.18
CA VAL A 231 10.60 2.21 -27.86
C VAL A 231 11.08 0.79 -28.22
N GLU A 232 11.02 -0.13 -27.26
CA GLU A 232 11.43 -1.52 -27.44
C GLU A 232 10.55 -2.25 -28.48
N TYR A 233 9.22 -2.08 -28.39
CA TYR A 233 8.28 -2.69 -29.32
C TYR A 233 8.48 -2.19 -30.75
N ARG A 234 8.53 -0.87 -30.95
CA ARG A 234 8.75 -0.26 -32.28
C ARG A 234 10.09 -0.68 -32.87
N SER A 235 11.14 -0.75 -32.05
CA SER A 235 12.45 -1.23 -32.49
C SER A 235 12.41 -2.70 -32.93
N SER A 236 11.65 -3.54 -32.23
CA SER A 236 11.51 -4.97 -32.58
C SER A 236 10.85 -5.19 -33.95
N LEU A 237 9.90 -4.32 -34.35
CA LEU A 237 9.26 -4.39 -35.66
C LEU A 237 10.24 -4.05 -36.79
N THR A 238 11.17 -3.13 -36.55
CA THR A 238 12.21 -2.75 -37.53
C THR A 238 13.40 -3.70 -37.55
N ALA A 239 13.71 -4.34 -36.43
CA ALA A 239 14.84 -5.27 -36.30
C ALA A 239 14.58 -6.64 -36.98
N ALA A 240 13.32 -6.95 -37.31
CA ALA A 240 12.92 -8.17 -38.02
C ALA A 240 13.06 -8.07 -39.56
N THR A 241 13.81 -7.08 -40.05
CA THR A 241 14.14 -6.89 -41.48
C THR A 241 15.57 -7.31 -41.74
#